data_AF-A0A8C8VVT6-F1
#
_entry.id   AF-A0A8C8VVT6-F1
#
_cell.length_a   1.000
_cell.length_b   1.000
_cell.length_c   1.000
_cell.angle_alpha   90.00
_cell.angle_beta   90.00
_cell.angle_gamma   90.00
#
_symmetry.space_group_name_H-M   'P 1'
#
loop_
_entity.id
_entity.type
_entity.pdbx_description
1 polymer ?
#
loop_
_entity_poly.entity_id
_entity_poly.type
_entity_poly.pdbx_seq_one_letter_code
_entity_poly.pdbx_strand_id
1 'polypeptide(L)' 'LSTAPDYDQSQWLNDKFKLGLDFPNLPYLIDGSHKITQSNAIMRYIARKNNLCEWAGSGVGHGRQPPCLG' A
#
# COMPACT_ATOMS: atom_id res chain seq x y z
N LEU A 1 -6.14 -40.31 -11.65
CA LEU A 1 -6.19 -38.90 -12.07
C LEU A 1 -6.09 -38.06 -10.81
N SER A 2 -5.07 -37.19 -10.69
CA SER A 2 -5.07 -36.19 -9.61
C SER A 2 -6.14 -35.16 -9.94
N THR A 3 -7.11 -34.97 -9.05
CA THR A 3 -8.02 -33.82 -9.11
C THR A 3 -7.19 -32.54 -9.03
N ALA A 4 -7.47 -31.58 -9.90
CA ALA A 4 -6.84 -30.27 -9.82
C ALA A 4 -7.18 -29.62 -8.46
N PRO A 5 -6.27 -28.82 -7.88
CA PRO A 5 -6.57 -28.10 -6.64
C PRO A 5 -7.70 -27.12 -6.89
N ASP A 6 -8.66 -27.07 -5.96
CA ASP A 6 -9.72 -26.07 -5.96
C ASP A 6 -9.06 -24.73 -5.57
N TYR A 7 -9.02 -23.77 -6.49
CA TYR A 7 -8.42 -22.45 -6.28
C TYR A 7 -9.31 -21.60 -5.37
N ASP A 8 -9.59 -22.07 -4.16
CA ASP A 8 -10.52 -21.45 -3.23
C ASP A 8 -9.98 -20.08 -2.76
N GLN A 9 -10.79 -19.05 -3.03
CA GLN A 9 -10.50 -17.67 -2.65
C GLN A 9 -11.35 -17.20 -1.46
N SER A 10 -12.11 -18.11 -0.82
CA SER A 10 -13.03 -17.82 0.28
C SER A 10 -12.36 -17.00 1.39
N GLN A 11 -11.10 -17.30 1.72
CA GLN A 11 -10.33 -16.57 2.73
C GLN A 11 -10.26 -15.07 2.43
N TRP A 12 -10.01 -14.69 1.18
CA TRP A 12 -9.98 -13.28 0.77
C TRP A 12 -11.38 -12.71 0.60
N LEU A 13 -12.27 -13.42 -0.09
CA LEU A 13 -13.60 -12.92 -0.44
C LEU A 13 -14.48 -12.66 0.79
N ASN A 14 -14.33 -13.48 1.84
CA ASN A 14 -15.09 -13.32 3.08
C ASN A 14 -14.73 -12.03 3.83
N ASP A 15 -13.49 -11.56 3.72
CA ASP A 15 -13.01 -10.40 4.49
C ASP A 15 -12.80 -9.14 3.64
N LYS A 16 -12.79 -9.27 2.30
CA LYS A 16 -12.56 -8.19 1.33
C LYS A 16 -13.27 -6.88 1.66
N PHE A 17 -14.55 -6.95 2.04
CA PHE A 17 -15.37 -5.77 2.33
C PHE A 17 -15.40 -5.37 3.82
N LYS A 18 -14.89 -6.22 4.71
CA LYS A 18 -14.85 -5.96 6.16
C LYS A 18 -13.66 -5.07 6.57
N LEU A 19 -12.64 -4.99 5.72
CA LEU A 19 -11.43 -4.19 5.97
C LEU A 19 -11.67 -2.67 5.85
N GLY A 20 -12.81 -2.27 5.26
CA GLY A 20 -13.15 -0.85 5.04
C GLY A 20 -12.14 -0.14 4.14
N LEU A 21 -11.68 -0.83 3.10
CA LEU A 21 -10.86 -0.28 2.01
C LEU A 21 -11.78 0.44 1.02
N ASP A 22 -11.41 1.63 0.56
CA ASP A 22 -12.22 2.36 -0.43
C ASP A 22 -12.29 1.61 -1.77
N PHE A 23 -11.17 0.98 -2.15
CA PHE A 23 -11.06 0.15 -3.36
C PHE A 23 -10.47 -1.22 -2.99
N PRO A 24 -11.30 -2.21 -2.59
CA PRO A 24 -10.83 -3.49 -2.09
C PRO A 24 -10.09 -4.31 -3.15
N ASN A 25 -8.76 -4.39 -3.01
CA ASN A 25 -7.91 -5.17 -3.88
C ASN A 25 -6.67 -5.68 -3.13
N LEU A 26 -6.04 -6.73 -3.67
CA LEU A 26 -4.72 -7.18 -3.25
C LEU A 26 -3.66 -6.57 -4.19
N PRO A 27 -2.49 -6.16 -3.69
CA PRO A 27 -2.11 -6.02 -2.27
C PRO A 27 -2.77 -4.80 -1.60
N TYR A 28 -2.88 -4.85 -0.26
CA TYR A 28 -3.29 -3.73 0.60
C TYR A 28 -2.30 -3.52 1.76
N LEU A 29 -2.31 -2.30 2.33
CA LEU A 29 -1.62 -1.92 3.56
C LEU A 29 -2.61 -1.23 4.49
N ILE A 30 -2.64 -1.66 5.76
CA ILE A 30 -3.39 -1.00 6.84
C ILE A 30 -2.38 -0.55 7.89
N ASP A 31 -2.32 0.75 8.15
CA ASP A 31 -1.42 1.40 9.10
C ASP A 31 -2.18 2.45 9.91
N GLY A 32 -2.79 2.00 11.02
CA GLY A 32 -3.71 2.81 11.83
C GLY A 32 -4.95 3.21 11.03
N SER A 33 -5.17 4.51 10.86
CA SER A 33 -6.26 5.06 10.04
C SER A 33 -5.98 5.00 8.53
N HIS A 34 -4.73 4.79 8.12
CA HIS A 34 -4.38 4.73 6.69
C HIS A 34 -4.68 3.34 6.13
N LYS A 35 -5.48 3.31 5.08
CA LYS A 35 -5.87 2.09 4.36
C LYS A 35 -5.60 2.29 2.88
N ILE A 36 -4.57 1.63 2.36
CA ILE A 36 -4.04 1.90 1.02
C ILE A 36 -4.09 0.61 0.21
N THR A 37 -4.65 0.68 -0.99
CA THR A 37 -4.54 -0.36 -2.01
C THR A 37 -3.71 0.16 -3.19
N GLN A 38 -3.37 -0.71 -4.15
CA GLN A 38 -2.38 -0.48 -5.23
C GLN A 38 -0.93 -0.56 -4.77
N SER A 39 -0.18 -1.50 -5.34
CA SER A 39 1.23 -1.78 -5.00
C SER A 39 2.13 -0.54 -5.06
N ASN A 40 1.99 0.29 -6.11
CA ASN A 40 2.78 1.51 -6.26
C ASN A 40 2.46 2.57 -5.20
N ALA A 41 1.20 2.69 -4.78
CA ALA A 41 0.80 3.61 -3.73
C ALA A 41 1.34 3.17 -2.36
N ILE A 42 1.28 1.87 -2.07
CA ILE A 42 1.86 1.25 -0.88
C ILE A 42 3.37 1.51 -0.81
N MET A 43 4.10 1.27 -1.92
CA MET A 43 5.55 1.51 -1.97
C MET A 43 5.90 2.98 -1.73
N ARG A 44 5.18 3.92 -2.37
CA ARG A 44 5.39 5.36 -2.16
C ARG A 44 5.08 5.78 -0.73
N TYR A 45 4.05 5.19 -0.11
CA TYR A 45 3.72 5.44 1.29
C TYR A 45 4.85 5.03 2.21
N ILE A 46 5.36 3.80 2.07
CA ILE A 46 6.48 3.28 2.88
C ILE A 46 7.72 4.15 2.69
N ALA A 47 8.03 4.54 1.45
CA ALA A 47 9.20 5.35 1.15
C ALA A 47 9.11 6.75 1.78
N ARG A 48 7.93 7.39 1.74
CA ARG A 48 7.69 8.70 2.40
C ARG A 48 7.73 8.59 3.92
N LYS A 49 7.11 7.55 4.50
CA LYS A 49 7.08 7.33 5.96
C LYS A 49 8.49 7.12 6.54
N ASN A 50 9.40 6.53 5.76
CA ASN A 50 10.76 6.20 6.18
C ASN A 50 11.85 7.09 5.53
N ASN A 51 11.48 8.21 4.89
CA ASN A 51 12.39 9.12 4.18
C ASN A 51 13.32 8.43 3.15
N LEU A 52 12.87 7.32 2.56
CA LEU A 52 13.63 6.56 1.54
C LEU A 52 13.55 7.16 0.13
N CYS A 53 12.79 8.26 -0.03
CA CYS A 53 12.71 9.03 -1.27
C CYS A 53 13.57 10.31 -1.24
N GLU A 54 14.50 10.45 -0.28
CA GLU A 54 15.48 11.53 -0.33
C GLU A 54 16.34 11.39 -1.60
N TRP A 55 16.18 12.35 -2.48
CA TRP A 55 16.75 12.38 -3.81
C TRP A 55 18.28 12.47 -3.74
N ALA A 56 18.95 11.46 -4.31
CA ALA A 56 20.36 11.49 -4.62
C ALA A 56 20.64 12.56 -5.70
N GLY A 57 20.86 13.81 -5.29
CA GLY A 57 21.34 14.85 -6.19
C GLY A 57 21.13 16.27 -5.67
N SER A 58 22.24 16.95 -5.42
CA SER A 58 22.35 18.38 -5.13
C SER A 58 22.13 18.77 -3.67
N GLY A 59 23.22 19.14 -3.00
CA GLY A 59 23.15 19.85 -1.75
C GLY A 59 22.38 21.15 -1.91
N VAL A 60 21.15 21.19 -1.41
CA VAL A 60 20.52 22.40 -0.88
C VAL A 60 19.53 21.97 0.20
N GLY A 61 19.85 22.32 1.44
CA GLY A 61 18.85 22.78 2.42
C GLY A 61 18.00 21.72 3.13
N HIS A 62 18.13 21.71 4.45
CA HIS A 62 17.17 21.17 5.40
C HIS A 62 15.69 21.36 5.00
N GLY A 63 14.91 20.29 5.17
CA GLY A 63 13.62 20.39 5.88
C GLY A 63 12.39 20.85 5.12
N ARG A 64 12.15 20.38 3.88
CA ARG A 64 10.80 20.44 3.31
C ARG A 64 10.36 19.09 2.76
N GLN A 65 9.56 18.39 3.57
CA GLN A 65 8.58 17.44 3.06
C GLN A 65 7.84 18.09 1.89
N PRO A 66 7.73 17.43 0.71
CA PRO A 66 6.84 17.94 -0.33
C PRO A 66 5.42 17.99 0.25
N PRO A 67 4.68 19.11 0.08
CA PRO A 67 3.36 19.25 0.67
C PRO A 67 2.48 18.10 0.16
N CYS A 68 1.88 17.41 1.12
CA CYS A 68 0.84 16.43 0.90
C CYS A 68 -0.19 17.07 -0.05
N LEU A 69 -0.35 16.51 -1.25
CA LEU A 69 -1.47 16.85 -2.13
C LEU A 69 -2.76 16.46 -1.39
N GLY A 70 -3.62 17.46 -1.16
CA GLY A 70 -4.99 17.26 -0.70
C GLY A 70 -5.89 16.65 -1.76
#